data_AF-A0A917MS19-F1
#
_entry.id   AF-A0A917MS19-F1
#
_cell.length_a   1.000
_cell.length_b   1.000
_cell.length_c   1.000
_cell.angle_alpha   90.00
_cell.angle_beta   90.00
_cell.angle_gamma   90.00
#
_symmetry.space_group_name_H-M   'P 1'
#
loop_
_entity.id
_entity.type
_entity.pdbx_description
1 polymer ?
#
loop_
_entity_poly.entity_id
_entity_poly.type
_entity_poly.pdbx_seq_one_letter_code
_entity_poly.pdbx_strand_id
1 'polypeptide(L)'
;MKYVLGLLFSGISLFSAAQKPYSRPLKSFMQTSPITANAIQYGNNPKAGHYANTGDARIYYEVYGKGAPLVILHGGMVGSSFEMRQLIDSFSKRFQVIAISTRGHGKSSMGTLPHTYDQKAKDVIAVLNQVTKDSVTVFGFSDGGLTGYFLASMYPQRVKQMIVIGAAETHVNDYKLNVKVSDMMQLDKAYWEQQLALMPEPDRLQELFTAVGNASGKLEISDSFFSTIKCPVLVMAGNHDQFLTTQRVVNASKMIPRAELAIIPNSTHAAFLENFPAVWTATNAFLTGASSVNNINKKETAMSSTVEQVLMHHLIAFGNNNLEEILKDYSDESVVMTPGGEIKGLSNIRKFFEDFFAVIPTGSAFGMKQKSIVGNVAYIAWDSESATTKIPMGTDTFVFDGDKIKYHTVADYRIKK
;
A
#
# COMPACT_ATOMS: atom_id res chain seq x y z
N MET A 1 68.23 -21.43 24.74
CA MET A 1 67.37 -20.35 25.28
C MET A 1 66.62 -19.74 24.10
N LYS A 2 65.37 -20.16 23.87
CA LYS A 2 64.53 -19.75 22.73
C LYS A 2 63.48 -18.76 23.23
N TYR A 3 63.37 -17.60 22.60
CA TYR A 3 62.28 -16.65 22.80
C TYR A 3 61.06 -17.10 21.97
N VAL A 4 59.94 -17.36 22.63
CA VAL A 4 58.61 -17.53 22.00
C VAL A 4 57.75 -16.38 22.50
N LEU A 5 57.33 -15.53 21.55
CA LEU A 5 56.44 -14.40 21.77
C LEU A 5 55.00 -14.94 21.88
N GLY A 6 54.42 -14.89 23.07
CA GLY A 6 53.00 -15.24 23.30
C GLY A 6 52.11 -14.03 23.05
N LEU A 7 51.30 -14.08 21.99
CA LEU A 7 50.17 -13.20 21.75
C LEU A 7 49.03 -13.60 22.69
N LEU A 8 48.75 -12.77 23.70
CA LEU A 8 47.55 -12.86 24.52
C LEU A 8 46.35 -12.32 23.73
N PHE A 9 45.56 -13.22 23.15
CA PHE A 9 44.17 -12.95 22.77
C PHE A 9 43.34 -12.80 24.06
N SER A 10 43.04 -11.57 24.47
CA SER A 10 41.98 -11.31 25.46
C SER A 10 40.62 -11.46 24.78
N GLY A 11 40.14 -12.70 24.69
CA GLY A 11 38.75 -12.98 24.42
C GLY A 11 37.89 -12.51 25.59
N ILE A 12 37.37 -11.28 25.51
CA ILE A 12 36.27 -10.85 26.38
C ILE A 12 35.01 -11.52 25.84
N SER A 13 34.77 -12.74 26.31
CA SER A 13 33.49 -13.41 26.20
C SER A 13 32.52 -12.76 27.19
N LEU A 14 31.85 -11.69 26.77
CA LEU A 14 30.65 -11.21 27.47
C LEU A 14 29.55 -12.25 27.27
N PHE A 15 29.50 -13.23 28.17
CA PHE A 15 28.35 -14.10 28.33
C PHE A 15 27.15 -13.22 28.71
N SER A 16 26.23 -13.07 27.77
CA SER A 16 24.87 -12.58 27.99
C SER A 16 24.27 -13.34 29.17
N ALA A 17 23.84 -12.60 30.20
CA ALA A 17 22.89 -13.12 31.16
C ALA A 17 21.70 -13.67 30.36
N ALA A 18 21.40 -14.96 30.52
CA ALA A 18 20.30 -15.59 29.81
C ALA A 18 19.01 -14.84 30.15
N GLN A 19 18.46 -14.14 29.16
CA GLN A 19 17.20 -13.43 29.30
C GLN A 19 16.12 -14.41 29.74
N LYS A 20 15.39 -14.09 30.81
CA LYS A 20 14.28 -14.94 31.26
C LYS A 20 13.30 -15.13 30.09
N PRO A 21 12.87 -16.36 29.78
CA PRO A 21 11.97 -16.59 28.66
C PRO A 21 10.64 -15.87 28.89
N TYR A 22 10.30 -14.95 27.99
CA TYR A 22 8.99 -14.29 27.97
C TYR A 22 7.93 -15.31 27.56
N SER A 23 6.92 -15.52 28.41
CA SER A 23 5.92 -16.60 28.26
C SER A 23 4.48 -16.11 28.09
N ARG A 24 4.23 -14.79 28.16
CA ARG A 24 2.90 -14.22 27.95
C ARG A 24 2.60 -14.12 26.45
N PRO A 25 1.32 -14.12 26.03
CA PRO A 25 0.96 -13.91 24.64
C PRO A 25 1.39 -12.52 24.13
N LEU A 26 2.02 -12.47 22.97
CA LEU A 26 2.43 -11.24 22.31
C LEU A 26 1.24 -10.46 21.71
N LYS A 27 1.40 -9.14 21.60
CA LYS A 27 0.48 -8.23 20.91
C LYS A 27 1.21 -7.26 19.98
N SER A 28 0.52 -6.72 18.98
CA SER A 28 1.00 -5.54 18.27
C SER A 28 0.75 -4.27 19.11
N PHE A 29 1.49 -3.21 18.83
CA PHE A 29 1.30 -1.92 19.49
C PHE A 29 -0.12 -1.41 19.28
N MET A 30 -0.76 -0.88 20.34
CA MET A 30 -2.13 -0.38 20.35
C MET A 30 -3.20 -1.41 19.95
N GLN A 31 -2.87 -2.71 19.96
CA GLN A 31 -3.84 -3.75 19.69
C GLN A 31 -4.94 -3.75 20.76
N THR A 32 -6.19 -3.62 20.32
CA THR A 32 -7.40 -3.63 21.16
C THR A 32 -8.10 -4.99 21.15
N SER A 33 -7.97 -5.76 20.08
CA SER A 33 -8.58 -7.09 19.97
C SER A 33 -7.90 -8.10 20.91
N PRO A 34 -8.66 -9.01 21.55
CA PRO A 34 -8.13 -9.99 22.48
C PRO A 34 -7.11 -10.92 21.81
N ILE A 35 -6.02 -11.21 22.51
CA ILE A 35 -4.98 -12.13 22.03
C ILE A 35 -5.51 -13.55 22.15
N THR A 36 -5.47 -14.32 21.06
CA THR A 36 -5.83 -15.75 21.11
C THR A 36 -4.75 -16.53 21.83
N ALA A 37 -5.14 -17.31 22.85
CA ALA A 37 -4.20 -18.01 23.74
C ALA A 37 -3.27 -19.02 23.01
N ASN A 38 -3.68 -19.50 21.84
CA ASN A 38 -2.91 -20.47 21.03
C ASN A 38 -2.23 -19.84 19.79
N ALA A 39 -2.14 -18.51 19.72
CA ALA A 39 -1.45 -17.85 18.61
C ALA A 39 0.04 -18.22 18.58
N ILE A 40 0.59 -18.36 17.38
CA ILE A 40 2.05 -18.44 17.20
C ILE A 40 2.65 -17.12 17.71
N GLN A 41 3.67 -17.25 18.56
CA GLN A 41 4.35 -16.12 19.18
C GLN A 41 5.41 -15.56 18.23
N TYR A 42 5.00 -14.98 17.10
CA TYR A 42 5.91 -14.40 16.10
C TYR A 42 6.83 -13.35 16.73
N GLY A 43 8.14 -13.48 16.51
CA GLY A 43 9.18 -12.67 17.17
C GLY A 43 9.68 -13.27 18.49
N ASN A 44 9.06 -14.34 18.99
CA ASN A 44 9.47 -15.08 20.18
C ASN A 44 9.25 -16.60 20.03
N ASN A 45 9.35 -17.15 18.81
CA ASN A 45 9.12 -18.57 18.54
C ASN A 45 10.44 -19.34 18.47
N PRO A 46 10.83 -20.10 19.52
CA PRO A 46 12.11 -20.81 19.53
C PRO A 46 12.21 -21.94 18.49
N LYS A 47 11.09 -22.42 17.95
CA LYS A 47 11.10 -23.46 16.90
C LYS A 47 11.40 -22.91 15.51
N ALA A 48 11.16 -21.62 15.29
CA ALA A 48 11.37 -20.94 14.02
C ALA A 48 12.52 -19.93 14.07
N GLY A 49 12.96 -19.56 15.28
CA GLY A 49 13.91 -18.48 15.53
C GLY A 49 15.37 -18.86 15.30
N HIS A 50 16.07 -17.98 14.60
CA HIS A 50 17.49 -18.09 14.28
C HIS A 50 18.16 -16.72 14.44
N TYR A 51 19.49 -16.71 14.30
CA TYR A 51 20.27 -15.47 14.33
C TYR A 51 21.28 -15.44 13.20
N ALA A 52 21.52 -14.25 12.66
CA ALA A 52 22.63 -13.97 11.76
C ALA A 52 23.53 -12.89 12.39
N ASN A 53 24.84 -13.07 12.32
CA ASN A 53 25.79 -12.04 12.74
C ASN A 53 26.05 -11.08 11.56
N THR A 54 25.88 -9.78 11.78
CA THR A 54 26.00 -8.72 10.78
C THR A 54 27.06 -7.71 11.16
N GLY A 55 28.33 -8.15 11.18
CA GLY A 55 29.44 -7.31 11.61
C GLY A 55 29.36 -6.98 13.10
N ASP A 56 28.64 -5.92 13.45
CA ASP A 56 28.51 -5.37 14.80
C ASP A 56 27.23 -5.78 15.54
N ALA A 57 26.26 -6.39 14.85
CA ALA A 57 24.98 -6.76 15.42
C ALA A 57 24.67 -8.25 15.22
N ARG A 58 23.74 -8.74 16.03
CA ARG A 58 23.17 -10.08 15.95
C ARG A 58 21.68 -9.92 15.64
N ILE A 59 21.30 -10.29 14.43
CA ILE A 59 19.95 -10.08 13.90
C ILE A 59 19.14 -11.36 14.05
N TYR A 60 18.06 -11.25 14.80
CA TYR A 60 17.06 -12.31 14.95
C TYR A 60 16.14 -12.35 13.74
N TYR A 61 15.83 -13.56 13.29
CA TYR A 61 14.84 -13.80 12.25
C TYR A 61 14.13 -15.12 12.51
N GLU A 62 12.93 -15.26 11.95
CA GLU A 62 12.16 -16.50 12.00
C GLU A 62 11.88 -17.01 10.59
N VAL A 63 11.88 -18.34 10.43
CA VAL A 63 11.59 -19.00 9.15
C VAL A 63 10.31 -19.83 9.26
N TYR A 64 9.37 -19.60 8.33
CA TYR A 64 8.09 -20.29 8.27
C TYR A 64 7.78 -20.79 6.85
N GLY A 65 7.03 -21.89 6.76
CA GLY A 65 6.61 -22.45 5.47
C GLY A 65 7.77 -23.03 4.65
N LYS A 66 7.49 -23.30 3.38
CA LYS A 66 8.41 -23.84 2.37
C LYS A 66 8.04 -23.23 1.01
N GLY A 67 8.99 -23.23 0.06
CA GLY A 67 8.77 -22.72 -1.30
C GLY A 67 9.75 -21.60 -1.65
N ALA A 68 9.37 -20.74 -2.59
CA ALA A 68 10.19 -19.60 -2.97
C ALA A 68 10.40 -18.66 -1.76
N PRO A 69 11.60 -18.07 -1.60
CA PRO A 69 11.89 -17.24 -0.44
C PRO A 69 11.19 -15.89 -0.50
N LEU A 70 10.60 -15.48 0.63
CA LEU A 70 9.95 -14.20 0.82
C LEU A 70 10.42 -13.60 2.15
N VAL A 71 11.00 -12.40 2.12
CA VAL A 71 11.42 -11.68 3.34
C VAL A 71 10.34 -10.69 3.76
N ILE A 72 10.05 -10.63 5.06
CA ILE A 72 9.12 -9.68 5.65
C ILE A 72 9.89 -8.73 6.58
N LEU A 73 9.71 -7.43 6.37
CA LEU A 73 10.31 -6.34 7.13
C LEU A 73 9.22 -5.49 7.79
N HIS A 74 9.26 -5.44 9.12
CA HIS A 74 8.28 -4.76 9.98
C HIS A 74 8.49 -3.23 10.03
N GLY A 75 7.58 -2.50 10.68
CA GLY A 75 7.66 -1.04 10.82
C GLY A 75 8.77 -0.55 11.75
N GLY A 76 8.99 0.77 11.81
CA GLY A 76 10.00 1.36 12.70
C GLY A 76 9.45 1.66 14.10
N MET A 77 10.35 1.84 15.08
CA MET A 77 10.07 2.21 16.48
C MET A 77 9.23 1.17 17.25
N VAL A 78 7.95 1.03 16.90
CA VAL A 78 6.99 0.11 17.51
C VAL A 78 6.77 -1.16 16.68
N GLY A 79 7.49 -1.32 15.57
CA GLY A 79 7.31 -2.49 14.72
C GLY A 79 7.87 -3.77 15.33
N SER A 80 7.26 -4.89 14.98
CA SER A 80 7.67 -6.22 15.46
C SER A 80 7.20 -7.30 14.49
N SER A 81 7.82 -8.48 14.53
CA SER A 81 7.36 -9.63 13.72
C SER A 81 5.89 -10.01 14.02
N PHE A 82 5.40 -9.73 15.23
CA PHE A 82 4.02 -10.02 15.62
C PHE A 82 2.98 -9.16 14.91
N GLU A 83 3.30 -7.91 14.57
CA GLU A 83 2.38 -7.08 13.78
C GLU A 83 2.11 -7.73 12.42
N MET A 84 3.13 -8.38 11.85
CA MET A 84 3.07 -9.03 10.53
C MET A 84 2.40 -10.41 10.53
N ARG A 85 1.81 -10.87 11.65
CA ARG A 85 1.30 -12.25 11.82
C ARG A 85 0.38 -12.73 10.70
N GLN A 86 -0.59 -11.91 10.28
CA GLN A 86 -1.55 -12.31 9.23
C GLN A 86 -0.87 -12.49 7.86
N LEU A 87 0.16 -11.67 7.58
CA LEU A 87 0.98 -11.80 6.38
C LEU A 87 1.86 -13.05 6.45
N ILE A 88 2.52 -13.29 7.59
CA ILE A 88 3.33 -14.50 7.81
C ILE A 88 2.47 -15.76 7.64
N ASP A 89 1.30 -15.81 8.27
CA ASP A 89 0.32 -16.90 8.14
C ASP A 89 -0.10 -17.13 6.68
N SER A 90 -0.38 -16.05 5.95
CA SER A 90 -0.90 -16.14 4.59
C SER A 90 0.18 -16.51 3.57
N PHE A 91 1.38 -15.95 3.70
CA PHE A 91 2.51 -16.26 2.81
C PHE A 91 3.12 -17.63 3.06
N SER A 92 3.22 -18.08 4.32
CA SER A 92 3.88 -19.35 4.67
C SER A 92 3.18 -20.59 4.09
N LYS A 93 1.94 -20.44 3.61
CA LYS A 93 1.21 -21.46 2.84
C LYS A 93 1.87 -21.79 1.49
N ARG A 94 2.67 -20.88 0.91
CA ARG A 94 3.29 -21.03 -0.42
C ARG A 94 4.76 -20.61 -0.51
N PHE A 95 5.23 -19.83 0.46
CA PHE A 95 6.57 -19.25 0.47
C PHE A 95 7.36 -19.75 1.68
N GLN A 96 8.68 -19.80 1.53
CA GLN A 96 9.59 -19.80 2.68
C GLN A 96 9.69 -18.37 3.20
N VAL A 97 8.90 -18.05 4.22
CA VAL A 97 8.82 -16.72 4.82
C VAL A 97 9.97 -16.53 5.80
N ILE A 98 10.73 -15.46 5.62
CA ILE A 98 11.86 -15.04 6.45
C ILE A 98 11.45 -13.72 7.12
N ALA A 99 10.91 -13.80 8.34
CA ALA A 99 10.49 -12.62 9.09
C ALA A 99 11.66 -12.10 9.92
N ILE A 100 12.18 -10.92 9.58
CA ILE A 100 13.37 -10.34 10.24
C ILE A 100 12.92 -9.33 11.29
N SER A 101 13.47 -9.45 12.51
CA SER A 101 13.44 -8.33 13.47
C SER A 101 14.61 -7.41 13.15
N THR A 102 14.35 -6.19 12.69
CA THR A 102 15.41 -5.26 12.28
C THR A 102 16.28 -4.88 13.47
N ARG A 103 17.51 -4.40 13.22
CA ARG A 103 18.47 -4.10 14.30
C ARG A 103 17.86 -3.23 15.40
N GLY A 104 18.14 -3.62 16.64
CA GLY A 104 17.59 -3.02 17.86
C GLY A 104 16.13 -3.37 18.18
N HIS A 105 15.39 -4.04 17.30
CA HIS A 105 14.00 -4.45 17.55
C HIS A 105 13.89 -5.93 17.92
N GLY A 106 12.87 -6.28 18.72
CA GLY A 106 12.65 -7.66 19.16
C GLY A 106 13.90 -8.24 19.80
N LYS A 107 14.32 -9.42 19.35
CA LYS A 107 15.53 -10.10 19.87
C LYS A 107 16.83 -9.72 19.15
N SER A 108 16.80 -8.75 18.24
CA SER A 108 17.99 -8.28 17.53
C SER A 108 18.76 -7.27 18.37
N SER A 109 20.10 -7.39 18.39
CA SER A 109 20.93 -6.35 19.00
C SER A 109 20.95 -5.09 18.13
N MET A 110 21.25 -3.94 18.73
CA MET A 110 21.30 -2.65 18.07
C MET A 110 22.62 -2.43 17.32
N GLY A 111 23.70 -3.01 17.82
CA GLY A 111 25.06 -2.79 17.32
C GLY A 111 25.60 -1.40 17.68
N THR A 112 26.69 -1.00 17.04
CA THR A 112 27.40 0.28 17.24
C THR A 112 27.55 1.09 15.96
N LEU A 113 27.26 0.52 14.79
CA LEU A 113 27.31 1.20 13.50
C LEU A 113 26.14 2.18 13.33
N PRO A 114 26.30 3.22 12.50
CA PRO A 114 25.21 4.14 12.18
C PRO A 114 23.97 3.42 11.64
N HIS A 115 22.81 3.87 12.09
CA HIS A 115 21.53 3.21 11.84
C HIS A 115 20.92 3.60 10.47
N THR A 116 21.70 3.50 9.39
CA THR A 116 21.29 3.91 8.03
C THR A 116 20.50 2.81 7.31
N TYR A 117 19.75 3.18 6.27
CA TYR A 117 19.06 2.19 5.43
C TYR A 117 20.02 1.29 4.65
N ASP A 118 21.19 1.78 4.26
CA ASP A 118 22.29 0.95 3.73
C ASP A 118 22.69 -0.15 4.71
N GLN A 119 22.81 0.20 6.00
CA GLN A 119 23.19 -0.77 7.02
C GLN A 119 22.06 -1.78 7.25
N LYS A 120 20.80 -1.33 7.29
CA LYS A 120 19.64 -2.22 7.39
C LYS A 120 19.56 -3.18 6.18
N ALA A 121 19.85 -2.70 4.96
CA ALA A 121 19.89 -3.55 3.76
C ALA A 121 21.01 -4.62 3.85
N LYS A 122 22.19 -4.25 4.36
CA LYS A 122 23.30 -5.19 4.62
C LYS A 122 22.91 -6.24 5.65
N ASP A 123 22.19 -5.85 6.70
CA ASP A 123 21.69 -6.78 7.71
C ASP A 123 20.75 -7.82 7.08
N VAL A 124 19.82 -7.37 6.23
CA VAL A 124 18.91 -8.26 5.49
C VAL A 124 19.70 -9.22 4.60
N ILE A 125 20.71 -8.75 3.86
CA ILE A 125 21.54 -9.62 3.03
C ILE A 125 22.28 -10.68 3.85
N ALA A 126 22.81 -10.34 5.01
CA ALA A 126 23.49 -11.35 5.84
C ALA A 126 22.52 -12.42 6.33
N VAL A 127 21.29 -12.03 6.72
CA VAL A 127 20.24 -13.00 7.06
C VAL A 127 19.91 -13.88 5.85
N LEU A 128 19.66 -13.27 4.68
CA LEU A 128 19.35 -14.02 3.46
C LEU A 128 20.45 -15.00 3.12
N ASN A 129 21.73 -14.63 3.25
CA ASN A 129 22.86 -15.52 2.98
C ASN A 129 22.93 -16.75 3.89
N GLN A 130 22.31 -16.73 5.08
CA GLN A 130 22.19 -17.90 5.95
C GLN A 130 21.06 -18.85 5.51
N VAL A 131 20.03 -18.32 4.85
CA VAL A 131 18.79 -19.06 4.58
C VAL A 131 18.68 -19.52 3.13
N THR A 132 19.10 -18.69 2.17
CA THR A 132 18.93 -18.95 0.73
C THR A 132 19.94 -18.19 -0.15
N LYS A 133 20.29 -18.82 -1.28
CA LYS A 133 21.09 -18.19 -2.34
C LYS A 133 20.24 -17.54 -3.44
N ASP A 134 18.94 -17.83 -3.45
CA ASP A 134 18.03 -17.34 -4.47
C ASP A 134 17.73 -15.84 -4.29
N SER A 135 17.12 -15.25 -5.32
CA SER A 135 16.46 -13.95 -5.20
C SER A 135 15.15 -14.09 -4.45
N VAL A 136 14.80 -13.07 -3.66
CA VAL A 136 13.65 -13.12 -2.76
C VAL A 136 12.55 -12.17 -3.19
N THR A 137 11.30 -12.52 -2.86
CA THR A 137 10.23 -11.52 -2.80
C THR A 137 10.37 -10.73 -1.51
N VAL A 138 10.19 -9.41 -1.54
CA VAL A 138 10.27 -8.55 -0.35
C VAL A 138 8.89 -8.02 -0.01
N PHE A 139 8.47 -8.13 1.24
CA PHE A 139 7.34 -7.37 1.79
C PHE A 139 7.86 -6.43 2.87
N GLY A 140 7.65 -5.12 2.72
CA GLY A 140 8.10 -4.11 3.67
C GLY A 140 6.98 -3.16 4.10
N PHE A 141 6.83 -2.96 5.41
CA PHE A 141 5.92 -1.96 5.98
C PHE A 141 6.70 -0.77 6.54
N SER A 142 6.32 0.45 6.16
CA SER A 142 6.87 1.70 6.73
C SER A 142 8.40 1.73 6.64
N ASP A 143 9.12 1.79 7.77
CA ASP A 143 10.59 1.69 7.84
C ASP A 143 11.15 0.42 7.17
N GLY A 144 10.42 -0.71 7.24
CA GLY A 144 10.74 -1.93 6.51
C GLY A 144 10.55 -1.79 5.00
N GLY A 145 9.62 -0.93 4.56
CA GLY A 145 9.44 -0.54 3.17
C GLY A 145 10.62 0.28 2.65
N LEU A 146 11.05 1.29 3.41
CA LEU A 146 12.26 2.07 3.12
C LEU A 146 13.50 1.18 3.07
N THR A 147 13.65 0.27 4.03
CA THR A 147 14.72 -0.74 4.01
C THR A 147 14.65 -1.64 2.76
N GLY A 148 13.45 -2.02 2.33
CA GLY A 148 13.21 -2.77 1.10
C GLY A 148 13.66 -2.01 -0.15
N TYR A 149 13.37 -0.71 -0.24
CA TYR A 149 13.84 0.13 -1.35
C TYR A 149 15.38 0.14 -1.46
N PHE A 150 16.08 0.31 -0.33
CA PHE A 150 17.55 0.26 -0.29
C PHE A 150 18.10 -1.13 -0.63
N LEU A 151 17.47 -2.19 -0.14
CA LEU A 151 17.83 -3.56 -0.51
C LEU A 151 17.72 -3.79 -2.02
N ALA A 152 16.61 -3.37 -2.64
CA ALA A 152 16.38 -3.53 -4.07
C ALA A 152 17.31 -2.67 -4.94
N SER A 153 17.67 -1.47 -4.46
CA SER A 153 18.64 -0.58 -5.10
C SER A 153 20.07 -1.13 -5.04
N MET A 154 20.52 -1.52 -3.85
CA MET A 154 21.91 -1.95 -3.61
C MET A 154 22.18 -3.39 -4.08
N TYR A 155 21.17 -4.25 -4.04
CA TYR A 155 21.28 -5.68 -4.37
C TYR A 155 20.20 -6.11 -5.37
N PRO A 156 20.12 -5.51 -6.57
CA PRO A 156 19.04 -5.74 -7.52
C PRO A 156 18.91 -7.21 -7.96
N GLN A 157 20.01 -7.95 -7.98
CA GLN A 157 20.01 -9.39 -8.31
C GLN A 157 19.41 -10.27 -7.20
N ARG A 158 19.29 -9.75 -5.98
CA ARG A 158 18.75 -10.47 -4.81
C ARG A 158 17.27 -10.20 -4.59
N VAL A 159 16.67 -9.23 -5.29
CA VAL A 159 15.25 -8.90 -5.14
C VAL A 159 14.50 -9.23 -6.42
N LYS A 160 13.61 -10.22 -6.34
CA LYS A 160 12.80 -10.67 -7.47
C LYS A 160 11.66 -9.70 -7.78
N GLN A 161 10.95 -9.27 -6.73
CA GLN A 161 9.84 -8.33 -6.75
C GLN A 161 9.60 -7.85 -5.32
N MET A 162 8.89 -6.74 -5.17
CA MET A 162 8.68 -6.12 -3.87
C MET A 162 7.24 -5.64 -3.69
N ILE A 163 6.73 -5.75 -2.46
CA ILE A 163 5.46 -5.19 -2.02
C ILE A 163 5.78 -4.26 -0.86
N VAL A 164 5.36 -3.01 -0.97
CA VAL A 164 5.61 -1.97 0.03
C VAL A 164 4.30 -1.37 0.48
N ILE A 165 4.12 -1.22 1.79
CA ILE A 165 2.97 -0.53 2.37
C ILE A 165 3.43 0.59 3.30
N GLY A 166 2.91 1.79 3.12
CA GLY A 166 3.24 2.94 3.97
C GLY A 166 4.65 3.50 3.78
N ALA A 167 5.26 3.39 2.60
CA ALA A 167 6.54 4.04 2.27
C ALA A 167 6.57 4.54 0.82
N ALA A 168 7.06 5.77 0.60
CA ALA A 168 7.13 6.43 -0.70
C ALA A 168 8.42 7.28 -0.83
N GLU A 169 8.42 8.30 -1.69
CA GLU A 169 9.50 9.30 -1.78
C GLU A 169 9.68 9.99 -0.43
N THR A 170 10.89 10.46 -0.11
CA THR A 170 11.18 11.19 1.13
C THR A 170 12.10 12.37 0.85
N HIS A 171 11.89 13.45 1.59
CA HIS A 171 12.77 14.60 1.61
C HIS A 171 13.42 14.79 2.97
N VAL A 172 14.61 15.39 2.99
CA VAL A 172 15.28 15.77 4.24
C VAL A 172 14.34 16.59 5.11
N ASN A 173 14.20 16.18 6.37
CA ASN A 173 13.30 16.73 7.40
C ASN A 173 11.81 16.40 7.27
N ASP A 174 11.38 15.51 6.38
CA ASP A 174 9.99 15.01 6.36
C ASP A 174 9.61 14.33 7.69
N TYR A 175 10.57 13.63 8.29
CA TYR A 175 10.38 12.92 9.55
C TYR A 175 11.12 13.66 10.67
N LYS A 176 10.43 14.55 11.37
CA LYS A 176 10.92 15.16 12.62
C LYS A 176 10.44 14.36 13.82
N LEU A 177 10.93 13.13 13.94
CA LEU A 177 10.57 12.23 15.03
C LEU A 177 11.45 12.55 16.26
N ASN A 178 10.97 13.44 17.13
CA ASN A 178 11.52 13.60 18.48
C ASN A 178 10.60 12.90 19.49
N VAL A 179 10.56 11.56 19.40
CA VAL A 179 9.68 10.73 20.22
C VAL A 179 10.41 10.29 21.48
N LYS A 180 9.86 10.60 22.65
CA LYS A 180 10.36 10.07 23.92
C LYS A 180 9.77 8.69 24.17
N VAL A 181 10.61 7.77 24.61
CA VAL A 181 10.19 6.41 24.99
C VAL A 181 9.15 6.46 26.10
N SER A 182 9.26 7.40 27.05
CA SER A 182 8.29 7.59 28.14
C SER A 182 6.87 7.81 27.62
N ASP A 183 6.71 8.55 26.53
CA ASP A 183 5.41 8.94 26.00
C ASP A 183 4.78 7.73 25.30
N MET A 184 5.57 6.99 24.52
CA MET A 184 5.12 5.76 23.88
C MET A 184 4.79 4.65 24.89
N MET A 185 5.54 4.57 26.00
CA MET A 185 5.27 3.62 27.09
C MET A 185 3.93 3.87 27.77
N GLN A 186 3.51 5.13 27.88
CA GLN A 186 2.21 5.48 28.46
C GLN A 186 1.04 5.06 27.56
N LEU A 187 1.22 5.08 26.23
CA LEU A 187 0.18 4.69 25.29
C LEU A 187 -0.13 3.18 25.33
N ASP A 188 0.87 2.32 25.53
CA ASP A 188 0.67 0.87 25.59
C ASP A 188 1.69 0.17 26.49
N LYS A 189 1.49 0.29 27.81
CA LYS A 189 2.40 -0.29 28.81
C LYS A 189 2.63 -1.78 28.63
N ALA A 190 1.57 -2.54 28.32
CA ALA A 190 1.66 -3.99 28.13
C ALA A 190 2.51 -4.36 26.91
N TYR A 191 2.39 -3.60 25.81
CA TYR A 191 3.26 -3.77 24.65
C TYR A 191 4.72 -3.46 24.98
N TRP A 192 5.01 -2.46 25.79
CA TRP A 192 6.40 -2.13 26.11
C TRP A 192 7.04 -3.09 27.11
N GLU A 193 6.27 -3.58 28.10
CA GLU A 193 6.74 -4.66 28.99
C GLU A 193 7.17 -5.91 28.21
N GLN A 194 6.44 -6.30 27.16
CA GLN A 194 6.86 -7.43 26.31
C GLN A 194 8.13 -7.12 25.51
N GLN A 195 8.24 -5.93 24.89
CA GLN A 195 9.37 -5.63 24.02
C GLN A 195 10.66 -5.53 24.83
N LEU A 196 10.62 -4.84 25.98
CA LEU A 196 11.77 -4.73 26.87
C LEU A 196 12.22 -6.11 27.40
N ALA A 197 11.30 -7.05 27.60
CA ALA A 197 11.65 -8.41 28.00
C ALA A 197 12.29 -9.24 26.87
N LEU A 198 12.06 -8.89 25.60
CA LEU A 198 12.62 -9.57 24.43
C LEU A 198 13.95 -8.95 23.95
N MET A 199 14.14 -7.65 24.16
CA MET A 199 15.29 -6.89 23.66
C MET A 199 16.57 -7.24 24.41
N PRO A 200 17.67 -7.64 23.76
CA PRO A 200 18.92 -7.94 24.45
C PRO A 200 19.55 -6.70 25.11
N GLU A 201 19.20 -5.50 24.64
CA GLU A 201 19.75 -4.21 25.09
C GLU A 201 18.60 -3.21 25.41
N PRO A 202 17.72 -3.51 26.39
CA PRO A 202 16.51 -2.72 26.61
C PRO A 202 16.81 -1.29 27.08
N ASP A 203 17.94 -1.07 27.77
CA ASP A 203 18.37 0.24 28.26
C ASP A 203 18.75 1.21 27.11
N ARG A 204 18.96 0.70 25.89
CA ARG A 204 19.29 1.49 24.70
C ARG A 204 18.05 1.89 23.88
N LEU A 205 16.83 1.65 24.37
CA LEU A 205 15.60 1.91 23.61
C LEU A 205 15.45 3.38 23.19
N GLN A 206 15.86 4.35 24.02
CA GLN A 206 15.81 5.77 23.64
C GLN A 206 16.85 6.10 22.56
N GLU A 207 18.04 5.48 22.63
CA GLU A 207 19.06 5.59 21.59
C GLU A 207 18.53 5.04 20.26
N LEU A 208 17.83 3.90 20.29
CA LEU A 208 17.18 3.31 19.12
C LEU A 208 16.16 4.27 18.49
N PHE A 209 15.28 4.87 19.30
CA PHE A 209 14.29 5.83 18.80
C PHE A 209 14.94 7.03 18.13
N THR A 210 15.96 7.60 18.76
CA THR A 210 16.74 8.70 18.19
C THR A 210 17.45 8.27 16.91
N ALA A 211 18.01 7.07 16.87
CA ALA A 211 18.71 6.55 15.70
C ALA A 211 17.76 6.31 14.51
N VAL A 212 16.60 5.70 14.75
CA VAL A 212 15.56 5.49 13.73
C VAL A 212 15.03 6.83 13.22
N GLY A 213 14.69 7.76 14.12
CA GLY A 213 14.23 9.10 13.75
C GLY A 213 15.26 9.91 12.95
N ASN A 214 16.54 9.82 13.32
CA ASN A 214 17.63 10.46 12.58
C ASN A 214 17.85 9.83 11.19
N ALA A 215 17.70 8.51 11.08
CA ALA A 215 17.85 7.81 9.80
C ALA A 215 16.76 8.24 8.82
N SER A 216 15.49 8.27 9.26
CA SER A 216 14.38 8.73 8.43
C SER A 216 14.43 10.23 8.16
N GLY A 217 14.81 11.05 9.15
CA GLY A 217 14.82 12.51 9.03
C GLY A 217 15.90 13.06 8.09
N LYS A 218 16.96 12.29 7.83
CA LYS A 218 18.04 12.65 6.88
C LYS A 218 17.87 12.00 5.51
N LEU A 219 16.79 11.25 5.30
CA LEU A 219 16.62 10.42 4.13
C LEU A 219 16.08 11.22 2.95
N GLU A 220 16.78 11.13 1.81
CA GLU A 220 16.29 11.59 0.52
C GLU A 220 16.05 10.37 -0.39
N ILE A 221 14.80 10.13 -0.74
CA ILE A 221 14.40 9.18 -1.77
C ILE A 221 13.71 9.99 -2.87
N SER A 222 14.40 10.14 -4.00
CA SER A 222 13.96 10.90 -5.16
C SER A 222 13.72 9.99 -6.37
N ASP A 223 13.26 10.57 -7.47
CA ASP A 223 13.13 9.89 -8.76
C ASP A 223 14.43 9.20 -9.22
N SER A 224 15.58 9.87 -9.03
CA SER A 224 16.90 9.32 -9.34
C SER A 224 17.21 8.05 -8.55
N PHE A 225 16.81 8.02 -7.27
CA PHE A 225 16.97 6.84 -6.43
C PHE A 225 16.01 5.74 -6.87
N PHE A 226 14.72 6.04 -7.05
CA PHE A 226 13.73 5.04 -7.47
C PHE A 226 14.05 4.42 -8.84
N SER A 227 14.65 5.18 -9.75
CA SER A 227 15.15 4.70 -11.04
C SER A 227 16.21 3.58 -10.91
N THR A 228 16.88 3.45 -9.76
CA THR A 228 17.83 2.36 -9.50
C THR A 228 17.13 1.01 -9.24
N ILE A 229 15.86 1.01 -8.83
CA ILE A 229 15.09 -0.19 -8.52
C ILE A 229 14.60 -0.84 -9.82
N LYS A 230 15.05 -2.08 -10.08
CA LYS A 230 14.81 -2.78 -11.37
C LYS A 230 13.73 -3.86 -11.30
N CYS A 231 13.40 -4.34 -10.10
CA CYS A 231 12.36 -5.34 -9.90
C CYS A 231 10.96 -4.70 -9.98
N PRO A 232 9.90 -5.48 -10.25
CA PRO A 232 8.52 -5.04 -10.04
C PRO A 232 8.27 -4.62 -8.60
N VAL A 233 7.47 -3.58 -8.39
CA VAL A 233 7.09 -3.10 -7.06
C VAL A 233 5.58 -2.85 -6.99
N LEU A 234 4.89 -3.43 -6.01
CA LEU A 234 3.55 -2.98 -5.63
C LEU A 234 3.69 -1.96 -4.50
N VAL A 235 3.27 -0.71 -4.74
CA VAL A 235 3.27 0.36 -3.76
C VAL A 235 1.87 0.52 -3.18
N MET A 236 1.74 0.54 -1.86
CA MET A 236 0.46 0.55 -1.16
C MET A 236 0.42 1.58 -0.02
N ALA A 237 -0.77 2.10 0.27
CA ALA A 237 -1.06 2.86 1.49
C ALA A 237 -2.55 2.89 1.80
N GLY A 238 -2.88 3.13 3.07
CA GLY A 238 -4.24 3.50 3.45
C GLY A 238 -4.59 4.91 2.97
N ASN A 239 -5.84 5.15 2.57
CA ASN A 239 -6.27 6.47 2.12
C ASN A 239 -6.38 7.52 3.25
N HIS A 240 -6.31 7.10 4.51
CA HIS A 240 -6.27 7.94 5.71
C HIS A 240 -4.93 7.81 6.45
N ASP A 241 -3.86 7.42 5.77
CA ASP A 241 -2.52 7.36 6.36
C ASP A 241 -2.08 8.75 6.83
N GLN A 242 -1.89 8.85 8.15
CA GLN A 242 -1.58 10.08 8.88
C GLN A 242 -0.10 10.48 8.80
N PHE A 243 0.78 9.60 8.31
CA PHE A 243 2.21 9.86 8.18
C PHE A 243 2.63 10.03 6.71
N LEU A 244 1.89 9.41 5.80
CA LEU A 244 2.21 9.41 4.38
C LEU A 244 0.95 9.69 3.55
N THR A 245 0.93 10.83 2.86
CA THR A 245 -0.23 11.18 2.04
C THR A 245 -0.37 10.27 0.83
N THR A 246 -1.61 10.01 0.42
CA THR A 246 -1.92 9.28 -0.83
C THR A 246 -1.16 9.85 -2.03
N GLN A 247 -1.01 11.17 -2.10
CA GLN A 247 -0.29 11.83 -3.19
C GLN A 247 1.18 11.39 -3.26
N ARG A 248 1.85 11.23 -2.13
CA ARG A 248 3.25 10.76 -2.11
C ARG A 248 3.36 9.33 -2.63
N VAL A 249 2.46 8.46 -2.16
CA VAL A 249 2.40 7.07 -2.60
C VAL A 249 2.17 6.97 -4.11
N VAL A 250 1.31 7.84 -4.67
CA VAL A 250 1.10 7.98 -6.12
C VAL A 250 2.34 8.53 -6.84
N ASN A 251 3.09 9.45 -6.25
CA ASN A 251 4.32 9.96 -6.84
C ASN A 251 5.39 8.87 -6.90
N ALA A 252 5.60 8.13 -5.81
CA ALA A 252 6.54 7.02 -5.78
C ALA A 252 6.21 5.96 -6.84
N SER A 253 4.94 5.61 -7.03
CA SER A 253 4.55 4.65 -8.08
C SER A 253 4.81 5.15 -9.51
N LYS A 254 4.88 6.48 -9.71
CA LYS A 254 5.26 7.06 -11.01
C LYS A 254 6.78 7.11 -11.22
N MET A 255 7.54 7.26 -10.13
CA MET A 255 9.01 7.34 -10.16
C MET A 255 9.68 5.95 -10.24
N ILE A 256 9.01 4.90 -9.76
CA ILE A 256 9.53 3.53 -9.83
C ILE A 256 9.25 2.95 -11.23
N PRO A 257 10.27 2.48 -11.98
CA PRO A 257 10.10 2.09 -13.39
C PRO A 257 9.07 0.97 -13.65
N ARG A 258 8.84 0.10 -12.67
CA ARG A 258 7.96 -1.07 -12.78
C ARG A 258 7.02 -1.17 -11.58
N ALA A 259 6.31 -0.09 -11.30
CA ALA A 259 5.39 -0.05 -10.17
C ALA A 259 3.93 -0.34 -10.55
N GLU A 260 3.25 -1.00 -9.62
CA GLU A 260 1.80 -1.03 -9.48
C GLU A 260 1.40 -0.24 -8.23
N LEU A 261 0.17 0.27 -8.19
CA LEU A 261 -0.34 1.06 -7.07
C LEU A 261 -1.63 0.44 -6.52
N ALA A 262 -1.74 0.34 -5.19
CA ALA A 262 -2.99 0.02 -4.51
C ALA A 262 -3.25 0.96 -3.32
N ILE A 263 -4.33 1.73 -3.39
CA ILE A 263 -4.80 2.54 -2.26
C ILE A 263 -5.88 1.77 -1.50
N ILE A 264 -5.67 1.57 -0.21
CA ILE A 264 -6.52 0.76 0.64
C ILE A 264 -7.60 1.66 1.27
N PRO A 265 -8.88 1.40 0.97
CA PRO A 265 -9.96 2.27 1.41
C PRO A 265 -10.20 2.14 2.91
N ASN A 266 -10.53 3.27 3.53
CA ASN A 266 -10.85 3.41 4.94
C ASN A 266 -9.79 2.79 5.85
N SER A 267 -8.52 3.13 5.62
CA SER A 267 -7.40 2.58 6.38
C SER A 267 -6.33 3.63 6.64
N THR A 268 -5.70 3.54 7.80
CA THR A 268 -4.59 4.37 8.28
C THR A 268 -3.24 3.80 7.84
N HIS A 269 -2.14 4.28 8.42
CA HIS A 269 -0.78 3.82 8.12
C HIS A 269 -0.61 2.30 8.16
N ALA A 270 -1.15 1.64 9.19
CA ALA A 270 -1.08 0.19 9.34
C ALA A 270 -2.24 -0.54 8.63
N ALA A 271 -2.51 -0.19 7.37
CA ALA A 271 -3.70 -0.65 6.64
C ALA A 271 -3.86 -2.19 6.57
N PHE A 272 -2.78 -2.96 6.64
CA PHE A 272 -2.85 -4.43 6.68
C PHE A 272 -3.37 -4.99 8.01
N LEU A 273 -3.35 -4.23 9.10
CA LEU A 273 -3.98 -4.60 10.36
C LEU A 273 -5.48 -4.28 10.36
N GLU A 274 -5.89 -3.23 9.63
CA GLU A 274 -7.26 -2.71 9.62
C GLU A 274 -8.13 -3.30 8.51
N ASN A 275 -7.54 -3.47 7.31
CA ASN A 275 -8.20 -3.97 6.12
C ASN A 275 -7.34 -5.01 5.41
N PHE A 276 -7.03 -6.08 6.14
CA PHE A 276 -6.26 -7.21 5.62
C PHE A 276 -6.83 -7.81 4.32
N PRO A 277 -8.17 -7.98 4.14
CA PRO A 277 -8.72 -8.52 2.90
C PRO A 277 -8.35 -7.69 1.66
N ALA A 278 -8.42 -6.35 1.74
CA ALA A 278 -8.05 -5.49 0.62
C ALA A 278 -6.54 -5.53 0.35
N VAL A 279 -5.72 -5.48 1.40
CA VAL A 279 -4.26 -5.60 1.27
C VAL A 279 -3.87 -6.93 0.64
N TRP A 280 -4.44 -8.03 1.13
CA TRP A 280 -4.17 -9.37 0.65
C TRP A 280 -4.63 -9.58 -0.79
N THR A 281 -5.77 -9.00 -1.17
CA THR A 281 -6.28 -9.07 -2.54
C THR A 281 -5.30 -8.44 -3.52
N ALA A 282 -4.86 -7.20 -3.27
CA ALA A 282 -3.87 -6.51 -4.11
C ALA A 282 -2.52 -7.25 -4.11
N THR A 283 -2.06 -7.68 -2.93
CA THR A 283 -0.82 -8.46 -2.77
C THR A 283 -0.85 -9.75 -3.60
N ASN A 284 -1.93 -10.53 -3.50
CA ASN A 284 -2.03 -11.80 -4.19
C ASN A 284 -2.18 -11.61 -5.71
N ALA A 285 -2.90 -10.57 -6.15
CA ALA A 285 -2.99 -10.22 -7.56
C ALA A 285 -1.59 -9.93 -8.15
N PHE A 286 -0.79 -9.13 -7.44
CA PHE A 286 0.58 -8.81 -7.86
C PHE A 286 1.47 -10.05 -7.93
N LEU A 287 1.46 -10.87 -6.88
CA LEU A 287 2.32 -12.06 -6.82
C LEU A 287 2.01 -13.13 -7.87
N THR A 288 0.73 -13.26 -8.24
CA THR A 288 0.30 -14.23 -9.25
C THR A 288 0.44 -13.71 -10.67
N GLY A 289 0.81 -12.43 -10.82
CA GLY A 289 0.68 -11.75 -12.10
C GLY A 289 -0.77 -11.67 -12.56
N ALA A 290 -1.76 -11.87 -11.69
CA ALA A 290 -3.15 -11.53 -12.01
C ALA A 290 -3.34 -10.01 -12.08
N SER A 291 -2.44 -9.23 -11.46
CA SER A 291 -2.26 -7.80 -11.75
C SER A 291 -1.63 -7.52 -13.11
N SER A 292 -1.19 -8.55 -13.86
CA SER A 292 -0.86 -8.36 -15.27
C SER A 292 -2.16 -8.07 -16.03
N VAL A 293 -2.51 -6.81 -16.01
CA VAL A 293 -3.24 -6.05 -17.03
C VAL A 293 -2.51 -6.15 -18.40
N ASN A 294 -1.52 -7.05 -18.56
CA ASN A 294 -0.96 -7.47 -19.84
C ASN A 294 -1.69 -8.69 -20.45
N ASN A 295 -2.69 -9.28 -19.79
CA ASN A 295 -3.58 -10.27 -20.41
C ASN A 295 -5.08 -10.07 -20.15
N ILE A 296 -5.47 -8.98 -19.48
CA ILE A 296 -6.85 -8.51 -19.47
C ILE A 296 -6.97 -7.42 -20.55
N ASN A 297 -7.17 -7.90 -21.78
CA ASN A 297 -7.85 -7.22 -22.88
C ASN A 297 -7.28 -5.86 -23.35
N LYS A 298 -6.50 -5.91 -24.45
CA LYS A 298 -6.47 -4.84 -25.48
C LYS A 298 -7.88 -4.37 -25.90
N LYS A 299 -8.91 -5.20 -25.65
CA LYS A 299 -10.33 -4.87 -25.85
C LYS A 299 -10.94 -4.00 -24.76
N GLU A 300 -10.53 -4.11 -23.48
CA GLU A 300 -11.08 -3.29 -22.37
C GLU A 300 -10.37 -1.95 -22.23
N THR A 301 -9.07 -1.85 -22.55
CA THR A 301 -8.40 -0.54 -22.65
C THR A 301 -8.89 0.25 -23.86
N ALA A 302 -9.14 -0.44 -25.00
CA ALA A 302 -9.84 0.16 -26.13
C ALA A 302 -11.28 0.55 -25.73
N MET A 303 -12.08 -0.37 -25.18
CA MET A 303 -13.46 -0.06 -24.76
C MET A 303 -13.51 1.03 -23.69
N SER A 304 -12.67 1.03 -22.65
CA SER A 304 -12.65 2.09 -21.63
C SER A 304 -12.25 3.44 -22.22
N SER A 305 -11.32 3.47 -23.18
CA SER A 305 -10.96 4.70 -23.90
C SER A 305 -12.09 5.18 -24.82
N THR A 306 -12.80 4.26 -25.48
CA THR A 306 -13.96 4.56 -26.33
C THR A 306 -15.15 4.99 -25.49
N VAL A 307 -15.42 4.35 -24.36
CA VAL A 307 -16.48 4.70 -23.40
C VAL A 307 -16.25 6.10 -22.85
N GLU A 308 -15.02 6.40 -22.41
CA GLU A 308 -14.72 7.75 -21.94
C GLU A 308 -14.82 8.79 -23.07
N GLN A 309 -14.40 8.46 -24.29
CA GLN A 309 -14.55 9.34 -25.45
C GLN A 309 -16.02 9.62 -25.79
N VAL A 310 -16.86 8.58 -25.90
CA VAL A 310 -18.29 8.73 -26.21
C VAL A 310 -18.99 9.46 -25.08
N LEU A 311 -18.71 9.13 -23.80
CA LEU A 311 -19.28 9.86 -22.67
C LEU A 311 -18.90 11.34 -22.68
N MET A 312 -17.61 11.66 -22.89
CA MET A 312 -17.17 13.05 -22.92
C MET A 312 -17.73 13.81 -24.12
N HIS A 313 -17.79 13.18 -25.29
CA HIS A 313 -18.46 13.73 -26.46
C HIS A 313 -19.93 14.03 -26.16
N HIS A 314 -20.66 13.07 -25.58
CA HIS A 314 -22.05 13.22 -25.16
C HIS A 314 -22.26 14.39 -24.20
N LEU A 315 -21.44 14.49 -23.15
CA LEU A 315 -21.54 15.55 -22.14
C LEU A 315 -21.21 16.93 -22.72
N ILE A 316 -20.23 17.01 -23.63
CA ILE A 316 -19.88 18.27 -24.31
C ILE A 316 -21.01 18.66 -25.28
N ALA A 317 -21.55 17.73 -26.05
CA ALA A 317 -22.68 17.98 -26.94
C ALA A 317 -23.92 18.42 -26.14
N PHE A 318 -24.19 17.79 -25.00
CA PHE A 318 -25.24 18.16 -24.07
C PHE A 318 -25.06 19.56 -23.50
N GLY A 319 -23.87 19.91 -22.99
CA GLY A 319 -23.59 21.25 -22.47
C GLY A 319 -23.72 22.36 -23.53
N ASN A 320 -23.56 22.02 -24.81
CA ASN A 320 -23.74 22.94 -25.94
C ASN A 320 -25.17 22.91 -26.53
N ASN A 321 -26.10 22.15 -25.95
CA ASN A 321 -27.42 21.83 -26.50
C ASN A 321 -27.38 21.37 -27.97
N ASN A 322 -26.32 20.65 -28.36
CA ASN A 322 -26.10 20.20 -29.73
C ASN A 322 -26.75 18.82 -29.94
N LEU A 323 -28.02 18.84 -30.33
CA LEU A 323 -28.84 17.64 -30.55
C LEU A 323 -28.25 16.69 -31.59
N GLU A 324 -27.71 17.21 -32.69
CA GLU A 324 -27.17 16.37 -33.76
C GLU A 324 -25.90 15.63 -33.31
N GLU A 325 -25.04 16.26 -32.51
CA GLU A 325 -23.87 15.57 -31.94
C GLU A 325 -24.28 14.55 -30.88
N ILE A 326 -25.26 14.87 -30.01
CA ILE A 326 -25.79 13.89 -29.05
C ILE A 326 -26.24 12.61 -29.74
N LEU A 327 -27.01 12.75 -30.83
CA LEU A 327 -27.61 11.59 -31.49
C LEU A 327 -26.58 10.68 -32.16
N LYS A 328 -25.36 11.17 -32.42
CA LYS A 328 -24.25 10.32 -32.90
C LYS A 328 -23.80 9.29 -31.86
N ASP A 329 -24.04 9.54 -30.57
CA ASP A 329 -23.70 8.61 -29.51
C ASP A 329 -24.74 7.49 -29.36
N TYR A 330 -25.89 7.56 -30.05
CA TYR A 330 -26.97 6.58 -29.98
C TYR A 330 -27.12 5.80 -31.30
N SER A 331 -27.93 4.74 -31.25
CA SER A 331 -28.35 3.92 -32.39
C SER A 331 -29.86 3.62 -32.30
N ASP A 332 -30.43 3.00 -33.33
CA ASP A 332 -31.85 2.60 -33.28
C ASP A 332 -32.14 1.48 -32.26
N GLU A 333 -31.12 0.77 -31.81
CA GLU A 333 -31.23 -0.23 -30.73
C GLU A 333 -31.16 0.40 -29.34
N SER A 334 -30.84 1.69 -29.24
CA SER A 334 -30.65 2.35 -27.96
C SER A 334 -31.96 2.57 -27.22
N VAL A 335 -31.90 2.49 -25.89
CA VAL A 335 -33.03 2.69 -24.99
C VAL A 335 -32.68 3.69 -23.89
N VAL A 336 -33.46 4.77 -23.78
CA VAL A 336 -33.43 5.69 -22.64
C VAL A 336 -34.53 5.30 -21.65
N MET A 337 -34.18 5.10 -20.39
CA MET A 337 -35.10 4.73 -19.31
C MET A 337 -35.26 5.91 -18.36
N THR A 338 -36.50 6.34 -18.19
CA THR A 338 -36.87 7.45 -17.30
C THR A 338 -37.86 6.95 -16.25
N PRO A 339 -38.11 7.70 -15.16
CA PRO A 339 -39.22 7.41 -14.26
C PRO A 339 -40.60 7.34 -14.96
N GLY A 340 -40.73 7.98 -16.14
CA GLY A 340 -41.95 7.96 -16.96
C GLY A 340 -42.06 6.79 -17.94
N GLY A 341 -41.06 5.92 -18.01
CA GLY A 341 -41.03 4.76 -18.91
C GLY A 341 -39.81 4.72 -19.84
N GLU A 342 -39.80 3.71 -20.72
CA GLU A 342 -38.75 3.48 -21.71
C GLU A 342 -39.00 4.25 -23.02
N ILE A 343 -37.91 4.75 -23.61
CA ILE A 343 -37.87 5.53 -24.84
C ILE A 343 -36.90 4.80 -25.77
N LYS A 344 -37.42 4.26 -26.88
CA LYS A 344 -36.67 3.36 -27.77
C LYS A 344 -36.43 3.99 -29.15
N GLY A 345 -35.22 3.82 -29.68
CA GLY A 345 -34.84 4.22 -31.03
C GLY A 345 -34.60 5.72 -31.21
N LEU A 346 -33.84 6.09 -32.26
CA LEU A 346 -33.30 7.44 -32.44
C LEU A 346 -34.39 8.51 -32.52
N SER A 347 -35.51 8.24 -33.19
CA SER A 347 -36.59 9.22 -33.35
C SER A 347 -37.22 9.62 -32.02
N ASN A 348 -37.38 8.68 -31.08
CA ASN A 348 -37.97 8.99 -29.78
C ASN A 348 -36.93 9.59 -28.83
N ILE A 349 -35.68 9.15 -28.92
CA ILE A 349 -34.55 9.73 -28.16
C ILE A 349 -34.31 11.19 -28.57
N ARG A 350 -34.44 11.53 -29.86
CA ARG A 350 -34.40 12.91 -30.35
C ARG A 350 -35.44 13.77 -29.64
N LYS A 351 -36.70 13.34 -29.65
CA LYS A 351 -37.80 14.07 -29.01
C LYS A 351 -37.56 14.25 -27.51
N PHE A 352 -37.03 13.22 -26.84
CA PHE A 352 -36.65 13.30 -25.44
C PHE A 352 -35.64 14.43 -25.16
N PHE A 353 -34.56 14.53 -25.95
CA PHE A 353 -33.57 15.60 -25.76
C PHE A 353 -34.08 16.99 -26.15
N GLU A 354 -34.96 17.09 -27.17
CA GLU A 354 -35.65 18.35 -27.50
C GLU A 354 -36.48 18.85 -26.31
N ASP A 355 -37.26 17.97 -25.69
CA ASP A 355 -38.04 18.28 -24.49
C ASP A 355 -37.13 18.60 -23.29
N PHE A 356 -36.00 17.90 -23.16
CA PHE A 356 -35.02 18.12 -22.08
C PHE A 356 -34.34 19.49 -22.21
N PHE A 357 -33.96 19.90 -23.41
CA PHE A 357 -33.35 21.21 -23.67
C PHE A 357 -34.33 22.37 -23.49
N ALA A 358 -35.64 22.14 -23.59
CA ALA A 358 -36.63 23.15 -23.18
C ALA A 358 -36.58 23.43 -21.66
N VAL A 359 -36.12 22.47 -20.85
CA VAL A 359 -35.96 22.61 -19.39
C VAL A 359 -34.60 23.19 -19.03
N ILE A 360 -33.55 22.75 -19.73
CA ILE A 360 -32.16 23.19 -19.57
C ILE A 360 -31.67 23.80 -20.89
N PRO A 361 -32.09 25.04 -21.21
CA PRO A 361 -31.64 25.72 -22.43
C PRO A 361 -30.16 26.11 -22.34
N THR A 362 -29.55 26.42 -23.49
CA THR A 362 -28.17 26.90 -23.58
C THR A 362 -27.93 28.08 -22.63
N GLY A 363 -26.83 28.01 -21.86
CA GLY A 363 -26.49 29.01 -20.84
C GLY A 363 -27.01 28.69 -19.43
N SER A 364 -27.75 27.60 -19.25
CA SER A 364 -28.07 27.08 -17.91
C SER A 364 -26.79 26.66 -17.17
N ALA A 365 -26.77 26.86 -15.85
CA ALA A 365 -25.68 26.36 -15.03
C ALA A 365 -25.70 24.83 -14.99
N PHE A 366 -24.53 24.19 -15.04
CA PHE A 366 -24.40 22.75 -14.93
C PHE A 366 -23.20 22.42 -14.03
N GLY A 367 -23.43 21.61 -13.01
CA GLY A 367 -22.42 21.17 -12.06
C GLY A 367 -22.30 19.65 -12.06
N MET A 368 -21.10 19.13 -12.33
CA MET A 368 -20.81 17.71 -12.18
C MET A 368 -20.49 17.41 -10.71
N LYS A 369 -21.29 16.53 -10.07
CA LYS A 369 -21.08 16.09 -8.68
C LYS A 369 -20.29 14.79 -8.59
N GLN A 370 -20.52 13.87 -9.52
CA GLN A 370 -19.82 12.59 -9.58
C GLN A 370 -19.71 12.11 -11.03
N LYS A 371 -18.58 11.49 -11.37
CA LYS A 371 -18.39 10.71 -12.60
C LYS A 371 -17.67 9.42 -12.24
N SER A 372 -18.16 8.28 -12.73
CA SER A 372 -17.51 6.98 -12.59
C SER A 372 -17.65 6.19 -13.88
N ILE A 373 -16.61 5.45 -14.26
CA ILE A 373 -16.61 4.55 -15.42
C ILE A 373 -16.06 3.20 -14.95
N VAL A 374 -16.81 2.13 -15.19
CA VAL A 374 -16.43 0.76 -14.86
C VAL A 374 -16.81 -0.15 -16.03
N GLY A 375 -15.81 -0.67 -16.75
CA GLY A 375 -16.05 -1.47 -17.95
C GLY A 375 -16.78 -0.68 -19.03
N ASN A 376 -17.93 -1.18 -19.50
CA ASN A 376 -18.80 -0.50 -20.45
C ASN A 376 -19.94 0.27 -19.79
N VAL A 377 -19.82 0.65 -18.52
CA VAL A 377 -20.84 1.41 -17.79
C VAL A 377 -20.26 2.71 -17.28
N ALA A 378 -20.97 3.82 -17.48
CA ALA A 378 -20.67 5.10 -16.85
C ALA A 378 -21.83 5.55 -15.97
N TYR A 379 -21.51 6.22 -14.87
CA TYR A 379 -22.48 6.84 -13.98
C TYR A 379 -22.08 8.29 -13.74
N ILE A 380 -23.05 9.19 -13.77
CA ILE A 380 -22.88 10.59 -13.38
C ILE A 380 -23.95 11.01 -12.37
N ALA A 381 -23.57 11.94 -11.51
CA ALA A 381 -24.51 12.73 -10.71
C ALA A 381 -24.21 14.21 -10.96
N TRP A 382 -25.25 15.02 -11.11
CA TRP A 382 -25.14 16.40 -11.54
C TRP A 382 -26.24 17.27 -10.93
N ASP A 383 -26.02 18.58 -10.98
CA ASP A 383 -27.02 19.61 -10.68
C ASP A 383 -27.08 20.61 -11.83
N SER A 384 -28.25 21.23 -12.04
CA SER A 384 -28.40 22.26 -13.07
C SER A 384 -29.41 23.32 -12.65
N GLU A 385 -29.23 24.53 -13.17
CA GLU A 385 -30.14 25.63 -12.89
C GLU A 385 -30.33 26.51 -14.14
N SER A 386 -31.57 26.65 -14.57
CA SER A 386 -32.00 27.55 -15.65
C SER A 386 -32.81 28.73 -15.09
N ALA A 387 -33.27 29.62 -15.96
CA ALA A 387 -34.13 30.73 -15.58
C ALA A 387 -35.47 30.27 -14.99
N THR A 388 -35.99 29.12 -15.42
CA THR A 388 -37.34 28.64 -15.09
C THR A 388 -37.35 27.39 -14.21
N THR A 389 -36.22 26.68 -14.10
CA THR A 389 -36.16 25.40 -13.38
C THR A 389 -34.85 25.26 -12.62
N LYS A 390 -34.91 24.68 -11.42
CA LYS A 390 -33.74 24.22 -10.65
C LYS A 390 -33.79 22.71 -10.49
N ILE A 391 -32.66 22.07 -10.78
CA ILE A 391 -32.43 20.63 -10.61
C ILE A 391 -31.32 20.46 -9.58
N PRO A 392 -31.65 20.27 -8.29
CA PRO A 392 -30.63 20.11 -7.25
C PRO A 392 -29.90 18.76 -7.32
N MET A 393 -30.49 17.76 -7.99
CA MET A 393 -29.88 16.46 -8.22
C MET A 393 -30.49 15.80 -9.45
N GLY A 394 -29.63 15.37 -10.36
CA GLY A 394 -29.90 14.47 -11.46
C GLY A 394 -28.85 13.36 -11.49
N THR A 395 -29.23 12.19 -11.98
CA THR A 395 -28.33 11.04 -12.11
C THR A 395 -28.56 10.35 -13.43
N ASP A 396 -27.47 10.02 -14.11
CA ASP A 396 -27.52 9.28 -15.36
C ASP A 396 -26.61 8.06 -15.29
N THR A 397 -27.07 6.94 -15.87
CA THR A 397 -26.25 5.74 -16.08
C THR A 397 -26.24 5.40 -17.55
N PHE A 398 -25.07 5.23 -18.15
CA PHE A 398 -24.87 4.88 -19.54
C PHE A 398 -24.27 3.48 -19.63
N VAL A 399 -24.83 2.61 -20.45
CA VAL A 399 -24.25 1.31 -20.81
C VAL A 399 -23.91 1.36 -22.29
N PHE A 400 -22.65 1.13 -22.60
CA PHE A 400 -22.10 1.27 -23.95
C PHE A 400 -21.98 -0.10 -24.63
N ASP A 401 -22.15 -0.09 -25.95
CA ASP A 401 -21.90 -1.20 -26.85
C ASP A 401 -21.06 -0.68 -28.01
N GLY A 402 -19.74 -0.92 -27.94
CA GLY A 402 -18.77 -0.29 -28.85
C GLY A 402 -18.70 1.22 -28.66
N ASP A 403 -18.97 1.96 -29.73
CA ASP A 403 -18.96 3.43 -29.79
C ASP A 403 -20.35 4.06 -29.57
N LYS A 404 -21.35 3.26 -29.13
CA LYS A 404 -22.73 3.70 -28.90
C LYS A 404 -23.18 3.51 -27.47
N ILE A 405 -24.04 4.40 -27.00
CA ILE A 405 -24.83 4.29 -25.78
C ILE A 405 -26.01 3.36 -26.09
N LYS A 406 -25.97 2.13 -25.58
CA LYS A 406 -27.04 1.14 -25.74
C LYS A 406 -28.17 1.33 -24.76
N TYR A 407 -27.84 1.58 -23.49
CA TYR A 407 -28.82 1.92 -22.46
C TYR A 407 -28.41 3.22 -21.78
N HIS A 408 -29.39 4.08 -21.51
CA HIS A 408 -29.19 5.30 -20.74
C HIS A 408 -30.33 5.41 -19.73
N THR A 409 -30.05 5.46 -18.44
CA THR A 409 -31.05 5.83 -17.43
C THR A 409 -30.88 7.30 -17.09
N VAL A 410 -31.96 8.05 -16.98
CA VAL A 410 -31.93 9.45 -16.51
C VAL A 410 -33.04 9.68 -15.51
N ALA A 411 -32.67 10.23 -14.36
CA ALA A 411 -33.61 10.61 -13.32
C ALA A 411 -33.18 11.94 -12.72
N ASP A 412 -34.09 12.90 -12.66
CA ASP A 412 -33.86 14.20 -12.05
C ASP A 412 -35.03 14.61 -11.15
N TYR A 413 -34.74 15.47 -10.18
CA TYR A 413 -35.76 16.13 -9.38
C TYR A 413 -35.84 17.59 -9.81
N ARG A 414 -37.01 18.05 -10.27
CA ARG A 414 -37.18 19.39 -10.84
C ARG A 414 -38.00 20.29 -9.91
N ILE A 415 -37.47 21.46 -9.61
CA ILE A 415 -38.16 22.54 -8.89
C ILE A 415 -38.44 23.66 -9.91
N LYS A 416 -39.71 23.91 -10.21
CA LYS A 416 -40.10 25.03 -11.07
C LYS A 416 -39.94 26.35 -10.30
N LYS A 417 -39.36 27.35 -10.94
CA LYS A 417 -39.20 28.70 -10.38
C LYS A 417 -40.43 29.57 -10.65
#